data_AF-A0AAW7K5D5-F1
#
_entry.id   AF-A0AAW7K5D5-F1
#
_cell.length_a   1.000
_cell.length_b   1.000
_cell.length_c   1.000
_cell.angle_alpha   90.00
_cell.angle_beta   90.00
_cell.angle_gamma   90.00
#
_symmetry.space_group_name_H-M   'P 1'
#
loop_
_entity.id
_entity.type
_entity.pdbx_description
1 polymer ?
#
loop_
_entity_poly.entity_id
_entity_poly.type
_entity_poly.pdbx_seq_one_letter_code
_entity_poly.pdbx_strand_id
1 'polypeptide(L)'
;MKRKLIKQNKQFLSGLLIQARLNNLSLPMVIDLLSQKSELNMAARKKLREDWLHAEFGDGFVSVPQVTHSGHIVCYRMFLDKADLPQEHQNRWIDFIF
;
A
#
# COMPACT_ATOMS: atom_id res chain seq x y z
N MET A 1 -18.01 -21.00 -18.59
CA MET A 1 -17.35 -19.93 -17.80
C MET A 1 -16.37 -19.05 -18.59
N LYS A 2 -15.46 -19.60 -19.41
CA LYS A 2 -14.44 -18.82 -20.15
C LYS A 2 -14.98 -17.63 -20.96
N ARG A 3 -16.07 -17.81 -21.73
CA ARG A 3 -16.68 -16.73 -22.54
C ARG A 3 -17.19 -15.54 -21.71
N LYS A 4 -17.75 -15.79 -20.52
CA LYS A 4 -18.23 -14.73 -19.60
C LYS A 4 -17.05 -13.93 -19.06
N LEU A 5 -15.99 -14.61 -18.63
CA LEU A 5 -14.76 -13.98 -18.13
C LEU A 5 -14.11 -13.11 -19.21
N ILE A 6 -14.01 -13.62 -20.45
CA ILE A 6 -13.47 -12.86 -21.59
C ILE A 6 -14.29 -11.59 -21.84
N LYS A 7 -15.62 -11.69 -21.82
CA LYS A 7 -16.51 -10.53 -22.01
C LYS A 7 -16.29 -9.47 -20.92
N GLN A 8 -16.22 -9.89 -19.66
CA GLN A 8 -15.98 -9.02 -18.52
C GLN A 8 -14.62 -8.31 -18.62
N ASN A 9 -13.56 -9.06 -18.94
CA ASN A 9 -12.22 -8.50 -19.12
C ASN A 9 -12.18 -7.48 -20.26
N LYS A 10 -12.83 -7.76 -21.40
CA LYS A 10 -12.91 -6.81 -22.52
C LYS A 10 -13.62 -5.52 -22.11
N GLN A 11 -14.76 -5.62 -21.43
CA GLN A 11 -15.51 -4.45 -20.96
C GLN A 11 -14.68 -3.60 -19.97
N PHE A 12 -14.01 -4.25 -19.03
CA PHE A 12 -13.14 -3.59 -18.06
C PHE A 12 -11.97 -2.85 -18.74
N LEU A 13 -11.24 -3.53 -19.63
CA LEU A 13 -10.10 -2.95 -20.34
C LEU A 13 -10.51 -1.81 -21.26
N SER A 14 -11.63 -1.94 -21.98
CA SER A 14 -12.17 -0.86 -22.81
C SER A 14 -12.52 0.38 -21.98
N GLY A 15 -13.14 0.20 -20.80
CA GLY A 15 -13.41 1.32 -19.89
C GLY A 15 -12.14 2.02 -19.42
N LEU A 16 -11.13 1.26 -19.04
CA LEU A 16 -9.82 1.79 -18.63
C LEU A 16 -9.14 2.60 -19.73
N LEU A 17 -9.14 2.10 -20.96
CA LEU A 17 -8.55 2.79 -22.12
C LEU A 17 -9.25 4.11 -22.43
N ILE A 18 -10.58 4.15 -22.30
CA ILE A 18 -11.35 5.38 -22.48
C ILE A 18 -10.95 6.41 -21.40
N GLN A 19 -10.90 6.00 -20.13
CA GLN A 19 -10.51 6.88 -19.04
C GLN A 19 -9.06 7.38 -19.18
N ALA A 20 -8.14 6.50 -19.57
CA ALA A 20 -6.75 6.87 -19.86
C ALA A 20 -6.68 7.98 -20.92
N ARG A 21 -7.39 7.79 -22.03
CA ARG A 21 -7.46 8.76 -23.12
C ARG A 21 -8.07 10.10 -22.67
N LEU A 22 -9.17 10.07 -21.91
CA LEU A 22 -9.83 11.28 -21.42
C LEU A 22 -8.92 12.12 -20.50
N ASN A 23 -8.03 11.45 -19.77
CA ASN A 23 -7.12 12.09 -18.83
C ASN A 23 -5.69 12.29 -19.41
N ASN A 24 -5.48 12.06 -20.71
CA ASN A 24 -4.17 12.09 -21.36
C ASN A 24 -3.09 11.25 -20.64
N LEU A 25 -3.48 10.13 -20.05
CA LEU A 25 -2.58 9.22 -19.34
C LEU A 25 -2.00 8.18 -20.30
N SER A 26 -0.71 7.91 -20.13
CA SER A 26 -0.05 6.81 -20.84
C SER A 26 -0.52 5.45 -20.27
N LEU A 27 -0.48 4.41 -21.11
CA LEU A 27 -0.79 3.04 -20.68
C LEU A 27 0.05 2.55 -19.48
N PRO A 28 1.37 2.78 -19.43
CA PRO A 28 2.19 2.47 -18.25
C PRO A 28 1.68 3.15 -16.98
N MET A 29 1.37 4.46 -17.04
CA MET A 29 0.84 5.19 -15.88
C MET A 29 -0.48 4.59 -15.36
N VAL A 30 -1.34 4.12 -16.26
CA VAL A 30 -2.62 3.50 -15.87
C VAL A 30 -2.38 2.17 -15.16
N ILE A 31 -1.40 1.38 -15.61
CA ILE A 31 -1.01 0.13 -14.95
C ILE A 31 -0.45 0.43 -13.55
N ASP A 32 0.42 1.43 -13.43
CA ASP A 32 1.00 1.83 -12.14
C ASP A 32 -0.09 2.30 -11.17
N LEU A 33 -1.02 3.14 -11.64
CA LEU A 33 -2.17 3.61 -10.83
C LEU A 33 -3.08 2.46 -10.39
N LEU A 34 -3.26 1.43 -11.23
CA LEU A 34 -4.02 0.23 -10.85
C LEU A 34 -3.27 -0.60 -9.81
N SER A 35 -1.94 -0.71 -9.91
CA SER A 35 -1.11 -1.36 -8.89
C SER A 35 -1.25 -0.63 -7.56
N GLN A 36 -1.02 0.68 -7.54
CA GLN A 36 -1.17 1.52 -6.35
C GLN A 36 -2.58 1.42 -5.75
N LYS A 37 -3.63 1.42 -6.59
CA LYS A 37 -5.00 1.22 -6.11
C LYS A 37 -5.19 -0.17 -5.48
N SER A 38 -4.58 -1.20 -6.03
CA SER A 38 -4.66 -2.56 -5.47
C SER A 38 -3.95 -2.64 -4.11
N GLU A 39 -2.79 -2.00 -4.00
CA GLU A 39 -1.98 -1.85 -2.78
C GLU A 39 -2.76 -1.10 -1.69
N LEU A 40 -3.34 0.05 -2.02
CA LEU A 40 -4.20 0.82 -1.12
C LEU A 40 -5.44 0.04 -0.68
N ASN A 41 -6.05 -0.73 -1.58
CA ASN A 41 -7.17 -1.61 -1.22
C ASN A 41 -6.74 -2.73 -0.27
N MET A 42 -5.52 -3.26 -0.39
CA MET A 42 -4.99 -4.26 0.54
C MET A 42 -4.74 -3.65 1.92
N ALA A 43 -4.17 -2.44 1.96
CA ALA A 43 -3.99 -1.68 3.20
C ALA A 43 -5.34 -1.38 3.87
N ALA A 44 -6.32 -0.85 3.11
CA ALA A 44 -7.65 -0.55 3.63
C ALA A 44 -8.40 -1.79 4.14
N ARG A 45 -8.17 -2.96 3.54
CA ARG A 45 -8.78 -4.24 3.96
C ARG A 45 -8.02 -4.94 5.09
N LYS A 46 -6.98 -4.31 5.69
CA LYS A 46 -6.13 -4.86 6.75
C LYS A 46 -5.55 -6.25 6.42
N LYS A 47 -5.29 -6.52 5.14
CA LYS A 47 -4.72 -7.82 4.70
C LYS A 47 -3.18 -7.84 4.76
N LEU A 48 -2.58 -6.77 5.24
CA LEU A 48 -1.14 -6.63 5.37
C LEU A 48 -0.73 -6.94 6.81
N ARG A 49 0.46 -7.53 6.97
CA ARG A 49 1.09 -7.73 8.26
C ARG A 49 2.13 -6.64 8.47
N GLU A 50 2.25 -6.15 9.69
CA GLU A 50 3.32 -5.24 10.06
C GLU A 50 4.62 -6.04 10.23
N ASP A 51 5.71 -5.59 9.62
CA ASP A 51 7.04 -6.19 9.77
C ASP A 51 7.90 -5.36 10.73
N TRP A 52 7.70 -5.60 12.03
CA TRP A 52 8.43 -4.92 13.10
C TRP A 52 9.92 -5.26 13.17
N LEU A 53 10.37 -6.32 12.49
CA LEU A 53 11.78 -6.68 12.42
C LEU A 53 12.57 -5.70 11.56
N HIS A 54 11.93 -5.14 10.53
CA HIS A 54 12.50 -4.14 9.63
C HIS A 54 11.95 -2.73 9.88
N ALA A 55 11.36 -2.48 11.06
CA ALA A 55 10.87 -1.16 11.43
C ALA A 55 12.04 -0.20 11.71
N GLU A 56 11.93 1.01 11.17
CA GLU A 56 12.87 2.10 11.36
C GLU A 56 12.38 3.02 12.49
N PHE A 57 13.25 3.29 13.46
CA PHE A 57 13.00 4.18 14.59
C PHE A 57 13.88 5.40 14.40
N GLY A 58 13.25 6.55 14.19
CA GLY A 58 13.93 7.83 14.04
C GLY A 58 13.45 8.84 15.07
N ASP A 59 14.06 10.01 15.07
CA ASP A 59 13.76 11.07 16.04
C ASP A 59 12.30 11.52 15.91
N GLY A 60 11.48 11.16 16.90
CA GLY A 60 10.06 11.49 16.95
C GLY A 60 9.16 10.73 15.97
N PHE A 61 9.65 9.65 15.33
CA PHE A 61 8.80 8.82 14.48
C PHE A 61 9.23 7.36 14.40
N VAL A 62 8.29 6.48 14.06
CA VAL A 62 8.56 5.08 13.72
C VAL A 62 7.90 4.74 12.40
N SER A 63 8.65 4.17 11.47
CA SER A 63 8.16 3.71 10.17
C SER A 63 8.20 2.18 10.12
N VAL A 64 7.05 1.56 9.86
CA VAL A 64 6.88 0.10 9.87
C VAL A 64 6.43 -0.38 8.49
N PRO A 65 7.22 -1.26 7.82
CA PRO A 65 6.78 -1.87 6.58
C PRO A 65 5.49 -2.68 6.76
N GLN A 66 4.56 -2.50 5.83
CA GLN A 66 3.34 -3.30 5.70
C GLN A 66 3.55 -4.31 4.58
N VAL A 67 3.64 -5.59 4.92
CA VAL A 67 3.99 -6.66 3.99
C VAL A 67 2.81 -7.55 3.64
N THR A 68 2.81 -8.08 2.41
CA THR A 68 1.89 -9.14 2.02
C THR A 68 2.24 -10.46 2.73
N HIS A 69 1.37 -11.46 2.63
CA HIS A 69 1.69 -12.82 3.09
C HIS A 69 2.93 -13.43 2.40
N SER A 70 3.24 -13.00 1.17
CA SER A 70 4.44 -13.42 0.43
C SER A 70 5.70 -12.63 0.83
N GLY A 71 5.61 -11.67 1.75
CA GLY A 71 6.74 -10.86 2.22
C GLY A 71 7.07 -9.63 1.39
N HIS A 72 6.27 -9.27 0.37
CA HIS A 72 6.52 -8.04 -0.38
C HIS A 72 6.04 -6.81 0.41
N ILE A 73 6.90 -5.80 0.53
CA ILE A 73 6.54 -4.50 1.13
C ILE A 73 5.61 -3.77 0.19
N VAL A 74 4.45 -3.36 0.71
CA VAL A 74 3.42 -2.65 -0.05
C VAL A 74 3.43 -1.16 0.27
N CYS A 75 3.51 -0.83 1.56
CA CYS A 75 3.60 0.54 2.02
C CYS A 75 4.28 0.59 3.39
N TYR A 76 4.47 1.80 3.93
CA TYR A 76 4.95 2.02 5.28
C TYR A 76 3.86 2.67 6.11
N ARG A 77 3.68 2.19 7.34
CA ARG A 77 2.85 2.84 8.33
C ARG A 77 3.75 3.68 9.23
N MET A 78 3.47 4.97 9.31
CA MET A 78 4.17 5.87 10.21
C MET A 78 3.41 6.06 11.52
N PHE A 79 4.14 6.04 12.61
CA PHE A 79 3.69 6.43 13.94
C PHE A 79 4.46 7.69 14.33
N LEU A 80 3.72 8.73 14.71
CA LEU A 80 4.28 10.04 15.09
C LEU A 80 4.14 10.32 16.59
N ASP A 81 3.44 9.44 17.31
CA ASP A 81 3.30 9.48 18.76
C ASP A 81 3.66 8.11 19.34
N LYS A 82 4.41 8.12 20.43
CA LYS A 82 4.77 6.93 21.20
C LYS A 82 3.54 6.17 21.69
N ALA A 83 2.46 6.88 22.04
CA ALA A 83 1.24 6.27 22.55
C ALA A 83 0.53 5.38 21.51
N ASP A 84 0.73 5.65 20.21
CA ASP A 84 0.12 4.90 19.12
C ASP A 84 0.88 3.59 18.80
N LEU A 85 2.09 3.41 19.33
CA LEU A 85 2.86 2.18 19.15
C LEU A 85 2.31 1.04 20.02
N PRO A 86 2.35 -0.20 19.52
CA PRO A 86 2.18 -1.38 20.37
C PRO A 86 3.12 -1.33 21.57
N GLN A 87 2.62 -1.74 22.73
CA GLN A 87 3.31 -1.60 24.01
C GLN A 87 4.72 -2.22 24.01
N GLU A 88 4.89 -3.32 23.27
CA GLU A 88 6.15 -4.05 23.09
C GLU A 88 7.24 -3.28 22.31
N HIS A 89 6.88 -2.20 21.61
CA HIS A 89 7.81 -1.40 20.80
C HIS A 89 8.02 0.02 21.31
N GLN A 90 7.25 0.46 22.32
CA GLN A 90 7.37 1.79 22.90
C GLN A 90 8.74 2.04 23.56
N ASN A 91 9.42 0.99 24.02
CA ASN A 91 10.77 1.09 24.59
C ASN A 91 11.86 1.45 23.56
N ARG A 92 11.59 1.25 22.27
CA ARG A 92 12.50 1.59 21.17
C ARG A 92 12.25 3.00 20.63
N TRP A 93 11.27 3.72 21.17
CA TRP A 93 10.97 5.09 20.77
C TRP A 93 12.15 6.01 21.04
N ILE A 94 12.48 6.85 20.06
CA ILE A 94 13.52 7.87 20.16
C ILE A 94 12.79 9.21 20.21
N ASP A 95 12.89 9.89 21.35
CA ASP A 95 12.32 11.22 21.49
C ASP A 95 13.01 12.21 20.55
N PHE A 96 12.25 13.17 20.04
CA PHE A 96 12.81 14.20 19.16
C PHE A 96 13.81 15.06 19.95
N ILE A 97 15.09 15.00 19.60
CA ILE A 97 16.14 15.82 20.21
C ILE A 97 16.32 17.06 19.34
N PHE A 98 15.92 18.23 19.88
CA PHE A 98 16.27 19.54 19.33
C PHE A 98 17.64 20.01 19.84
#